data_AF-A0A7C6W7L8-F1
#
_entry.id   AF-A0A7C6W7L8-F1
#
_cell.length_a   1.000
_cell.length_b   1.000
_cell.length_c   1.000
_cell.angle_alpha   90.00
_cell.angle_beta   90.00
_cell.angle_gamma   90.00
#
_symmetry.space_group_name_H-M   'P 1'
#
loop_
_entity.id
_entity.type
_entity.pdbx_description
1 polymer ?
#
loop_
_entity_poly.entity_id
_entity_poly.type
_entity_poly.pdbx_seq_one_letter_code
_entity_poly.pdbx_strand_id
1 'polypeptide(L)'
;MNQFFNSFISFFFNNGFAFEMLICNILFTRALTRRKHFVWRALAGFAVFLAVCVAWSFFDTRYTFWDIPKYTMLVAFAAFIVLFCFDVKIMTALFCEVGAFATQHLAFRVGQVLNSALIINFNMSHNNWLYVATLPVIYALSYFLFARHLKENDLLRFNNYEIILLSIALMLISIVLG
;
A
#
# COMPACT_ATOMS: atom_id res chain seq x y z
N MET A 1 20.10 4.32 25.04
CA MET A 1 19.45 4.40 23.71
C MET A 1 17.96 4.15 23.93
N ASN A 2 17.15 5.18 23.72
CA ASN A 2 15.89 5.40 24.45
C ASN A 2 14.80 4.38 24.10
N GLN A 3 14.08 3.89 25.12
CA GLN A 3 12.91 3.01 24.96
C GLN A 3 11.91 3.55 23.92
N PHE A 4 11.76 4.87 23.84
CA PHE A 4 11.00 5.58 22.81
C PHE A 4 11.46 5.26 21.37
N PHE A 5 12.77 5.22 21.12
CA PHE A 5 13.33 4.93 19.80
C PHE A 5 13.04 3.48 19.37
N ASN A 6 13.10 2.54 20.30
CA ASN A 6 12.76 1.14 20.04
C ASN A 6 11.25 0.97 19.77
N SER A 7 10.39 1.64 20.54
CA SER A 7 8.94 1.66 20.29
C SER A 7 8.60 2.28 18.94
N PHE A 8 9.27 3.37 18.58
CA PHE A 8 9.11 4.02 17.28
C PHE A 8 9.48 3.08 16.14
N ILE A 9 10.66 2.47 16.18
CA ILE A 9 11.10 1.51 15.17
C ILE A 9 10.13 0.32 15.07
N SER A 10 9.71 -0.25 16.20
CA SER A 10 8.75 -1.36 16.22
C SER A 10 7.41 -0.99 15.58
N PHE A 11 6.94 0.24 15.76
CA PHE A 11 5.69 0.70 15.15
C PHE A 11 5.78 0.72 13.61
N PHE A 12 6.91 1.20 13.06
CA PHE A 12 7.13 1.19 11.62
C PHE A 12 7.29 -0.22 11.06
N PHE A 13 7.95 -1.13 11.77
CA PHE A 13 8.02 -2.53 11.36
C PHE A 13 6.64 -3.21 11.37
N ASN A 14 5.83 -2.96 12.41
CA ASN A 14 4.52 -3.57 12.55
C ASN A 14 3.48 -3.03 11.55
N ASN A 15 3.68 -1.80 11.05
CA ASN A 15 2.78 -1.15 10.09
C ASN A 15 3.45 -0.91 8.72
N GLY A 16 4.55 -1.63 8.43
CA GLY A 16 5.36 -1.41 7.22
C GLY A 16 4.52 -1.49 5.94
N PHE A 17 3.66 -2.51 5.85
CA PHE A 17 2.68 -2.68 4.77
C PHE A 17 1.88 -1.38 4.49
N ALA A 18 1.35 -0.76 5.55
CA ALA A 18 0.49 0.41 5.44
C ALA A 18 1.24 1.62 4.85
N PHE A 19 2.49 1.81 5.27
CA PHE A 19 3.34 2.89 4.76
C PHE A 19 3.82 2.65 3.33
N GLU A 20 4.23 1.42 3.03
CA GLU A 20 4.64 1.01 1.69
C GLU A 20 3.49 1.21 0.68
N MET A 21 2.26 0.88 1.07
CA MET A 21 1.07 1.09 0.25
C MET A 21 0.81 2.58 -0.03
N LEU A 22 0.97 3.46 0.97
CA LEU A 22 0.88 4.91 0.77
C LEU A 22 1.96 5.44 -0.19
N ILE A 23 3.17 4.88 -0.16
CA ILE A 23 4.23 5.22 -1.11
C ILE A 23 3.81 4.79 -2.52
N CYS A 24 3.28 3.58 -2.68
CA CYS A 24 2.76 3.09 -3.97
C CYS A 24 1.64 3.98 -4.53
N ASN A 25 0.78 4.53 -3.66
CA ASN A 25 -0.28 5.45 -4.08
C ASN A 25 0.27 6.70 -4.79
N ILE A 26 1.46 7.18 -4.43
CA ILE A 26 2.10 8.31 -5.12
C ILE A 26 2.39 7.98 -6.59
N LEU A 27 2.71 6.72 -6.89
CA LEU A 27 2.97 6.27 -8.27
C LEU A 27 1.71 6.37 -9.13
N PHE A 28 0.58 5.85 -8.63
CA PHE A 28 -0.66 5.73 -9.39
C PHE A 28 -1.51 7.01 -9.39
N THR A 29 -1.33 7.90 -8.41
CA THR A 29 -2.06 9.19 -8.34
C THR A 29 -1.35 10.34 -9.04
N ARG A 30 -0.14 10.14 -9.56
CA ARG A 30 0.66 11.21 -10.20
C ARG A 30 -0.06 11.89 -11.37
N ALA A 31 -0.84 11.13 -12.14
CA ALA A 31 -1.57 11.64 -13.30
C ALA A 31 -2.87 12.37 -12.93
N LEU A 32 -3.27 12.42 -11.65
CA LEU A 32 -4.54 12.99 -11.22
C LEU A 32 -4.45 14.48 -10.90
N THR A 33 -5.55 15.20 -11.18
CA THR A 33 -5.73 16.59 -10.75
C THR A 33 -5.88 16.70 -9.24
N ARG A 34 -5.04 17.56 -8.65
CA ARG A 34 -5.00 17.81 -7.21
C ARG A 34 -6.10 18.80 -6.82
N ARG A 35 -6.78 18.58 -5.69
CA ARG A 35 -7.73 19.55 -5.13
C ARG A 35 -7.02 20.75 -4.50
N LYS A 36 -7.77 21.85 -4.30
CA LYS A 36 -7.29 23.01 -3.52
C LYS A 36 -6.84 22.56 -2.12
N HIS A 37 -5.75 23.18 -1.64
CA HIS A 37 -5.09 22.86 -0.37
C HIS A 37 -4.60 21.40 -0.26
N PHE A 38 -4.16 20.81 -1.38
CA PHE A 38 -3.66 19.44 -1.47
C PHE A 38 -2.71 19.06 -0.32
N VAL A 39 -1.72 19.90 -0.01
CA VAL A 39 -0.73 19.61 1.04
C VAL A 39 -1.39 19.46 2.41
N TRP A 40 -2.28 20.37 2.80
CA TRP A 40 -3.01 20.26 4.06
C TRP A 40 -3.94 19.06 4.10
N ARG A 41 -4.58 18.74 2.97
CA ARG A 41 -5.45 17.57 2.85
C ARG A 41 -4.66 16.26 2.95
N ALA A 42 -3.50 16.20 2.34
CA ALA A 42 -2.58 15.05 2.43
C ALA A 42 -2.03 14.90 3.85
N LEU A 43 -1.62 16.00 4.50
CA LEU A 43 -1.15 15.98 5.89
C LEU A 43 -2.26 15.55 6.86
N ALA A 44 -3.48 16.07 6.70
CA ALA A 44 -4.63 15.67 7.50
C ALA A 44 -4.98 14.19 7.28
N GLY A 45 -5.02 13.74 6.02
CA GLY A 45 -5.25 12.33 5.68
C GLY A 45 -4.19 11.41 6.27
N PHE A 46 -2.92 11.78 6.16
CA PHE A 46 -1.80 11.04 6.75
C PHE A 46 -1.87 11.01 8.28
N ALA A 47 -2.21 12.12 8.93
CA ALA A 47 -2.38 12.19 10.38
C ALA A 47 -3.52 11.26 10.86
N VAL A 48 -4.66 11.25 10.15
CA VAL A 48 -5.77 10.32 10.44
C VAL A 48 -5.34 8.87 10.21
N PHE A 49 -4.59 8.59 9.14
CA PHE A 49 -4.06 7.25 8.85
C PHE A 49 -3.14 6.74 9.96
N LEU A 50 -2.25 7.61 10.48
CA LEU A 50 -1.41 7.30 11.62
C LEU A 50 -2.23 7.03 12.89
N ALA A 51 -3.24 7.86 13.16
CA ALA A 51 -4.14 7.66 14.29
C ALA A 51 -4.87 6.31 14.21
N VAL A 52 -5.29 5.90 13.02
CA VAL A 52 -5.87 4.57 12.77
C VAL A 52 -4.85 3.45 13.05
N CYS A 53 -3.61 3.58 12.57
CA CYS A 53 -2.55 2.60 12.84
C CYS A 53 -2.26 2.48 14.35
N VAL A 54 -2.25 3.60 15.07
CA VAL A 54 -2.09 3.62 16.53
C VAL A 54 -3.31 3.00 17.23
N ALA A 55 -4.53 3.31 16.80
CA ALA A 55 -5.74 2.70 17.34
C ALA A 55 -5.70 1.17 17.21
N TRP A 56 -5.28 0.65 16.05
CA TRP A 56 -5.10 -0.79 15.84
C TRP A 56 -3.96 -1.41 16.66
N SER A 57 -2.98 -0.62 17.12
CA SER A 57 -1.90 -1.13 17.96
C SER A 57 -2.35 -1.49 19.40
N PHE A 58 -3.52 -0.99 19.83
CA PHE A 58 -4.11 -1.37 21.11
C PHE A 58 -4.86 -2.72 21.06
N PHE A 59 -5.15 -3.21 19.86
CA PHE A 59 -5.74 -4.52 19.68
C PHE A 59 -4.63 -5.52 19.33
N ASP A 60 -4.47 -6.56 20.16
CA ASP A 60 -3.57 -7.67 19.87
C ASP A 60 -4.12 -8.46 18.68
N THR A 61 -3.73 -8.02 17.48
CA THR A 61 -4.30 -8.49 16.22
C THR A 61 -3.46 -9.57 15.55
N ARG A 62 -2.29 -9.90 16.10
CA ARG A 62 -1.31 -10.76 15.43
C ARG A 62 -1.85 -12.20 15.31
N TYR A 63 -2.04 -12.67 14.07
CA TYR A 63 -2.53 -14.02 13.74
C TYR A 63 -3.95 -14.32 14.26
N THR A 64 -4.79 -13.28 14.30
CA THR A 64 -6.19 -13.40 14.75
C THR A 64 -7.12 -13.02 13.60
N PHE A 65 -8.40 -13.42 13.68
CA PHE A 65 -9.46 -12.99 12.75
C PHE A 65 -9.54 -11.46 12.53
N TRP A 66 -8.90 -10.67 13.38
CA TRP A 66 -8.80 -9.21 13.30
C TRP A 66 -7.85 -8.67 12.22
N ASP A 67 -6.97 -9.49 11.64
CA ASP A 67 -6.05 -9.04 10.58
C ASP A 67 -6.81 -8.63 9.30
N ILE A 68 -7.81 -9.42 8.88
CA ILE A 68 -8.64 -9.13 7.71
C ILE A 68 -9.33 -7.76 7.82
N PRO A 69 -10.11 -7.45 8.88
CA PRO A 69 -10.76 -6.16 9.01
C PRO A 69 -9.74 -5.01 9.16
N LYS A 70 -8.61 -5.23 9.84
CA LYS A 70 -7.53 -4.23 9.96
C LYS A 70 -6.98 -3.83 8.59
N TYR A 71 -6.52 -4.78 7.79
CA TYR A 71 -5.92 -4.47 6.48
C TYR A 71 -6.95 -3.98 5.48
N THR A 72 -8.17 -4.53 5.48
CA THR A 72 -9.27 -4.04 4.64
C THR A 72 -9.61 -2.57 4.97
N MET A 73 -9.65 -2.23 6.26
CA MET A 73 -9.88 -0.86 6.70
C MET A 73 -8.73 0.07 6.30
N LEU A 74 -7.46 -0.35 6.44
CA LEU A 74 -6.31 0.45 6.02
C LEU A 74 -6.34 0.77 4.53
N VAL A 75 -6.66 -0.22 3.68
CA VAL A 75 -6.82 -0.03 2.23
C VAL A 75 -7.98 0.93 1.93
N ALA A 76 -9.13 0.77 2.60
CA ALA A 76 -10.27 1.66 2.43
C ALA A 76 -9.93 3.11 2.82
N PHE A 77 -9.17 3.31 3.91
CA PHE A 77 -8.69 4.62 4.33
C PHE A 77 -7.71 5.22 3.31
N ALA A 78 -6.82 4.41 2.75
CA ALA A 78 -5.89 4.88 1.71
C ALA A 78 -6.64 5.33 0.44
N ALA A 79 -7.65 4.56 -0.01
CA ALA A 79 -8.53 5.00 -1.09
C ALA A 79 -9.28 6.30 -0.75
N PHE A 80 -9.73 6.44 0.50
CA PHE A 80 -10.36 7.67 0.97
C PHE A 80 -9.40 8.87 0.93
N ILE A 81 -8.13 8.68 1.28
CA ILE A 81 -7.11 9.74 1.17
C ILE A 81 -6.96 10.18 -0.29
N VAL A 82 -6.98 9.24 -1.24
CA VAL A 82 -6.97 9.59 -2.68
C VAL A 82 -8.20 10.44 -3.05
N LEU A 83 -9.40 10.04 -2.65
CA LEU A 83 -10.63 10.83 -2.89
C LEU A 83 -10.59 12.20 -2.23
N PHE A 84 -10.04 12.24 -1.02
CA PHE A 84 -9.90 13.45 -0.26
C PHE A 84 -8.86 14.37 -0.90
N CYS A 85 -7.80 13.88 -1.53
CA CYS A 85 -6.74 14.74 -2.07
C CYS A 85 -6.92 15.12 -3.55
N PHE A 86 -7.58 14.28 -4.35
CA PHE A 86 -7.67 14.41 -5.80
C PHE A 86 -9.11 14.58 -6.30
N ASP A 87 -9.30 15.31 -7.40
CA ASP A 87 -10.62 15.59 -7.97
C ASP A 87 -11.08 14.46 -8.91
N VAL A 88 -11.39 13.32 -8.30
CA VAL A 88 -11.71 12.08 -9.01
C VAL A 88 -12.97 11.41 -8.47
N LYS A 89 -13.56 10.54 -9.29
CA LYS A 89 -14.66 9.67 -8.89
C LYS A 89 -14.15 8.55 -7.97
N ILE A 90 -15.06 7.98 -7.18
CA ILE A 90 -14.79 6.83 -6.28
C ILE A 90 -14.11 5.68 -7.04
N MET A 91 -14.60 5.36 -8.24
CA MET A 91 -14.04 4.26 -9.06
C MET A 91 -12.59 4.50 -9.47
N THR A 92 -12.23 5.73 -9.84
CA THR A 92 -10.85 6.08 -10.20
C THR A 92 -9.93 5.98 -8.98
N ALA A 93 -10.40 6.41 -7.79
CA ALA A 93 -9.63 6.28 -6.56
C ALA A 93 -9.43 4.82 -6.15
N LEU A 94 -10.48 4.00 -6.23
CA LEU A 94 -10.40 2.57 -5.98
C LEU A 94 -9.46 1.87 -6.96
N PHE A 95 -9.49 2.26 -8.24
CA PHE A 95 -8.53 1.74 -9.23
C PHE A 95 -7.08 2.07 -8.87
N CYS A 96 -6.81 3.32 -8.47
CA CYS A 96 -5.47 3.73 -8.05
C CYS A 96 -5.02 2.97 -6.81
N GLU A 97 -5.91 2.82 -5.82
CA GLU A 97 -5.64 2.10 -4.58
C GLU A 97 -5.32 0.62 -4.84
N VAL A 98 -6.14 -0.05 -5.66
CA VAL A 98 -5.91 -1.44 -6.05
C VAL A 98 -4.58 -1.60 -6.77
N GLY A 99 -4.21 -0.67 -7.66
CA GLY A 99 -2.90 -0.66 -8.32
C GLY A 99 -1.73 -0.48 -7.34
N ALA A 100 -1.92 0.40 -6.35
CA ALA A 100 -0.95 0.63 -5.29
C ALA A 100 -0.77 -0.60 -4.38
N PHE A 101 -1.88 -1.20 -3.93
CA PHE A 101 -1.91 -2.45 -3.18
C PHE A 101 -1.24 -3.58 -3.96
N ALA A 102 -1.61 -3.78 -5.23
CA ALA A 102 -1.04 -4.84 -6.06
C ALA A 102 0.48 -4.67 -6.23
N THR A 103 0.95 -3.44 -6.40
CA THR A 103 2.39 -3.14 -6.50
C THR A 103 3.12 -3.42 -5.18
N GLN A 104 2.53 -3.03 -4.05
CA GLN A 104 3.09 -3.31 -2.72
C GLN A 104 3.14 -4.81 -2.45
N HIS A 105 2.04 -5.53 -2.68
CA HIS A 105 1.94 -6.96 -2.42
C HIS A 105 2.86 -7.76 -3.35
N LEU A 106 2.99 -7.35 -4.62
CA LEU A 106 3.95 -7.92 -5.55
C LEU A 106 5.39 -7.76 -5.05
N ALA A 107 5.75 -6.55 -4.60
CA ALA A 107 7.09 -6.30 -4.07
C ALA A 107 7.36 -7.18 -2.84
N PHE A 108 6.37 -7.33 -1.97
CA PHE A 108 6.45 -8.18 -0.80
C PHE A 108 6.67 -9.66 -1.15
N ARG A 109 5.84 -10.21 -2.05
CA ARG A 109 5.94 -11.62 -2.47
C ARG A 109 7.23 -11.90 -3.22
N VAL A 110 7.68 -11.00 -4.10
CA VAL A 110 8.98 -11.15 -4.79
C VAL A 110 10.13 -11.15 -3.78
N GLY A 111 10.10 -10.24 -2.81
CA GLY A 111 11.09 -10.22 -1.73
C GLY A 111 11.12 -11.52 -0.93
N GLN A 112 9.96 -12.09 -0.59
CA GLN A 112 9.85 -13.39 0.10
C GLN A 112 10.40 -14.56 -0.72
N VAL A 113 10.08 -14.60 -2.02
CA VAL A 113 10.55 -15.66 -2.92
C VAL A 113 12.07 -15.60 -3.09
N LEU A 114 12.63 -14.40 -3.28
CA LEU A 114 14.08 -14.21 -3.40
C LEU A 114 14.82 -14.57 -2.12
N ASN A 115 14.28 -14.18 -0.96
CA ASN A 115 14.86 -14.55 0.34
C ASN A 115 14.86 -16.07 0.53
N SER A 116 13.73 -16.73 0.25
CA SER A 116 13.60 -18.20 0.31
C SER A 116 14.57 -18.91 -0.63
N ALA A 117 14.70 -18.43 -1.88
CA ALA A 117 15.63 -19.01 -2.86
C ALA A 117 17.09 -18.89 -2.41
N LEU A 118 17.48 -17.78 -1.77
CA LEU A 118 18.85 -17.58 -1.28
C LEU A 118 19.16 -18.41 -0.03
N ILE A 119 18.19 -18.60 0.87
CA ILE A 119 18.33 -19.51 2.01
C ILE A 119 18.59 -20.94 1.50
N ILE A 120 17.78 -21.41 0.55
CA ILE A 120 17.88 -22.78 0.01
C ILE A 120 19.20 -23.00 -0.73
N ASN A 121 19.62 -22.05 -1.57
CA ASN A 121 20.78 -22.26 -2.46
C ASN A 121 22.12 -21.88 -1.82
N PHE A 122 22.15 -20.91 -0.91
CA PHE A 122 23.40 -20.34 -0.37
C PHE A 122 23.53 -20.44 1.15
N ASN A 123 22.57 -21.10 1.82
CA ASN A 123 22.53 -21.27 3.28
C ASN A 123 22.71 -19.96 4.06
N MET A 124 22.31 -18.83 3.44
CA MET A 124 22.41 -17.51 4.05
C MET A 124 21.31 -17.34 5.11
N SER A 125 21.64 -16.65 6.20
CA SER A 125 20.66 -16.28 7.23
C SER A 125 19.61 -15.32 6.66
N HIS A 126 18.42 -15.30 7.26
CA HIS A 126 17.31 -14.45 6.83
C HIS A 126 17.74 -12.98 6.81
N ASN A 127 17.92 -12.44 5.60
CA ASN A 127 18.55 -11.13 5.41
C ASN A 127 17.51 -10.07 5.00
N ASN A 128 17.14 -9.21 5.96
CA ASN A 128 16.11 -8.19 5.75
C ASN A 128 16.51 -7.14 4.70
N TRP A 129 17.82 -6.99 4.44
CA TRP A 129 18.35 -6.07 3.43
C TRP A 129 17.91 -6.40 2.00
N LEU A 130 17.71 -7.69 1.68
CA LEU A 130 17.25 -8.12 0.37
C LEU A 130 15.83 -7.64 0.10
N TYR A 131 14.95 -7.73 1.10
CA TYR A 131 13.59 -7.20 1.02
C TYR A 131 13.61 -5.68 0.74
N VAL A 132 14.39 -4.93 1.52
CA VAL A 132 14.53 -3.47 1.34
C VAL A 132 15.08 -3.12 -0.04
N ALA A 133 15.99 -3.92 -0.60
CA ALA A 133 16.51 -3.72 -1.96
C ALA A 133 15.49 -4.07 -3.06
N THR A 134 14.59 -5.04 -2.82
CA THR A 134 13.57 -5.44 -3.80
C THR A 134 12.45 -4.41 -3.97
N LEU A 135 12.09 -3.70 -2.89
CA LEU A 135 11.06 -2.65 -2.92
C LEU A 135 11.27 -1.60 -4.03
N PRO A 136 12.39 -0.85 -4.08
CA PRO A 136 12.59 0.18 -5.09
C PRO A 136 12.65 -0.38 -6.52
N VAL A 137 13.16 -1.61 -6.69
CA VAL A 137 13.23 -2.27 -8.00
C VAL A 137 11.82 -2.56 -8.51
N ILE A 138 10.97 -3.18 -7.69
CA ILE A 138 9.60 -3.50 -8.09
C ILE A 138 8.78 -2.22 -8.28
N TYR A 139 8.97 -1.21 -7.44
CA TYR A 139 8.25 0.06 -7.58
C TYR A 139 8.67 0.79 -8.87
N ALA A 140 9.95 0.78 -9.22
CA ALA A 140 10.43 1.33 -10.47
C ALA A 140 9.85 0.56 -11.67
N LEU A 141 9.85 -0.77 -11.63
CA LEU A 141 9.26 -1.60 -12.69
C LEU A 141 7.76 -1.33 -12.85
N SER A 142 7.00 -1.32 -11.75
CA SER A 142 5.57 -0.99 -11.78
C SER A 142 5.32 0.43 -12.29
N TYR A 143 6.19 1.37 -11.97
CA TYR A 143 6.12 2.73 -12.52
C TYR A 143 6.30 2.74 -14.04
N PHE A 144 7.36 2.13 -14.55
CA PHE A 144 7.67 2.13 -15.98
C PHE A 144 6.66 1.34 -16.82
N LEU A 145 6.17 0.21 -16.29
CA LEU A 145 5.24 -0.66 -17.00
C LEU A 145 3.81 -0.12 -16.96
N PHE A 146 3.35 0.33 -15.78
CA PHE A 146 1.94 0.68 -15.57
C PHE A 146 1.74 2.16 -15.33
N ALA A 147 2.29 2.70 -14.23
CA ALA A 147 1.90 4.01 -13.73
C ALA A 147 2.26 5.16 -14.70
N ARG A 148 3.36 5.04 -15.45
CA ARG A 148 3.78 6.04 -16.45
C ARG A 148 2.82 6.14 -17.64
N HIS A 149 2.09 5.08 -17.96
CA HIS A 149 1.16 5.05 -19.08
C HIS A 149 -0.23 5.59 -18.71
N LEU A 150 -0.49 5.84 -17.42
CA LEU A 150 -1.76 6.38 -16.96
C LEU A 150 -1.90 7.85 -17.34
N LYS A 151 -2.93 8.16 -18.12
CA LYS A 151 -3.34 9.52 -18.45
C LYS A 151 -4.60 9.89 -17.67
N GLU A 152 -4.68 11.15 -17.27
CA GLU A 152 -5.84 11.67 -16.52
C GLU A 152 -7.17 11.41 -17.24
N ASN A 153 -7.22 11.69 -18.54
CA ASN A 153 -8.44 11.52 -19.35
C ASN A 153 -8.93 10.08 -19.38
N ASP A 154 -8.02 9.11 -19.40
CA ASP A 154 -8.35 7.68 -19.41
C ASP A 154 -8.87 7.25 -18.03
N LEU A 155 -8.24 7.75 -16.96
CA LEU A 155 -8.63 7.50 -15.57
C LEU A 155 -10.00 8.11 -15.20
N LEU A 156 -10.33 9.27 -15.76
CA LEU A 156 -11.63 9.95 -15.54
C LEU A 156 -12.77 9.30 -16.34
N ARG A 157 -12.44 8.72 -17.50
CA ARG A 157 -13.38 7.97 -18.35
C ARG A 157 -13.51 6.51 -17.94
N PHE A 158 -12.61 6.01 -17.09
CA PHE A 158 -12.64 4.64 -16.61
C PHE A 158 -13.90 4.37 -15.80
N ASN A 159 -14.83 3.62 -16.39
CA ASN A 159 -16.15 3.31 -15.82
C ASN A 159 -16.44 1.80 -15.84
N ASN A 160 -15.41 0.96 -16.00
CA ASN A 160 -15.55 -0.49 -16.04
C ASN A 160 -15.65 -1.06 -14.63
N TYR A 161 -16.84 -0.96 -14.04
CA TYR A 161 -17.14 -1.46 -12.69
C TYR A 161 -16.77 -2.93 -12.50
N GLU A 162 -16.95 -3.76 -13.53
CA GLU A 162 -16.63 -5.18 -13.49
C GLU A 162 -15.15 -5.45 -13.18
N ILE A 163 -14.25 -4.76 -13.89
CA ILE A 163 -12.80 -4.93 -13.71
C ILE A 163 -12.38 -4.46 -12.32
N ILE A 164 -12.93 -3.34 -11.85
CA ILE A 164 -12.63 -2.81 -10.51
C ILE A 164 -13.13 -3.77 -9.44
N LEU A 165 -14.36 -4.26 -9.56
CA LEU A 165 -14.96 -5.18 -8.60
C LEU A 165 -14.17 -6.49 -8.51
N LEU A 166 -13.79 -7.06 -9.66
CA LEU A 166 -12.93 -8.24 -9.73
C LEU A 166 -11.57 -7.99 -9.07
N SER A 167 -10.99 -6.82 -9.27
CA SER A 167 -9.69 -6.48 -8.68
C SER A 167 -9.77 -6.26 -7.17
N ILE A 168 -10.87 -5.68 -6.67
CA ILE A 168 -11.15 -5.58 -5.23
C ILE A 168 -11.33 -6.98 -4.62
N ALA A 169 -12.05 -7.88 -5.29
CA ALA A 169 -12.21 -9.25 -4.82
C ALA A 169 -10.87 -9.99 -4.75
N LEU A 170 -10.03 -9.85 -5.77
CA LEU A 170 -8.66 -10.41 -5.78
C LEU A 170 -7.79 -9.83 -4.66
N MET A 171 -7.89 -8.53 -4.41
CA MET A 171 -7.20 -7.87 -3.31
C MET A 171 -7.64 -8.42 -1.95
N LEU A 172 -8.94 -8.56 -1.71
CA LEU A 172 -9.48 -9.13 -0.48
C LEU A 172 -9.00 -10.58 -0.27
N ILE A 173 -9.02 -11.40 -1.33
CA ILE A 173 -8.48 -12.76 -1.28
C ILE A 173 -6.98 -12.74 -0.94
N SER A 174 -6.22 -11.82 -1.54
CA SER A 174 -4.78 -11.67 -1.28
C SER A 174 -4.48 -11.24 0.15
N ILE A 175 -5.40 -10.51 0.80
CA ILE A 175 -5.31 -10.16 2.22
C ILE A 175 -5.58 -11.40 3.10
N VAL A 176 -6.53 -12.26 2.72
CA VAL A 176 -6.86 -13.47 3.47
C VAL A 176 -5.77 -14.55 3.36
N LEU A 177 -5.18 -14.70 2.17
CA LEU A 177 -4.08 -15.64 1.90
C LEU A 177 -2.69 -15.05 2.23
N GLY A 178 -2.66 -13.76 2.58
CA GLY A 178 -1.49 -12.94 2.88
C GLY A 178 -0.77 -13.37 4.12
#